data_AF-A0A4R2P2A6-F1
#
_entry.id   AF-A0A4R2P2A6-F1
#
_cell.length_a   1.000
_cell.length_b   1.000
_cell.length_c   1.000
_cell.angle_alpha   90.00
_cell.angle_beta   90.00
_cell.angle_gamma   90.00
#
_symmetry.space_group_name_H-M   'P 1'
#
loop_
_entity.id
_entity.type
_entity.pdbx_description
1 polymer ?
#
loop_
_entity_poly.entity_id
_entity_poly.type
_entity_poly.pdbx_seq_one_letter_code
_entity_poly.pdbx_strand_id
1 'polypeptide(L)'
;MGTIIKNIAFLDLTEASEDTLKEIKAIKKVAFMVYNKKFEPFMAKISFHEIASSAKVSGKFSLINGKLELDDSFVSSMKEPMFFLVNGKMIVKPDVNADMIDQAISGLLINGKIYCPESVQAALQQKVEQNNGKMVAYMDNALLETGEVTIDNDYLRQLKSKTNLAVAGEVNMIEDLDLSLFDEKLDQIQFLNGAVVLEDYLEVLSPKLVKTSSKIITVPKGFTYIGEDIHLDASEIARYEHAKLFVAGSIYLDESVSKEDVKNHIDEFKTEDAIYCRTELKAGILQKCDPSVKVVAYSGTLRVVEGEHKLTQPELDYTENKITFIVNGVLEVARNVDPKVLYDKLERLDLNGVATGSSEQCGVLQTKIGVKNGVIEGNDEENEIEDTDIPEGDDSYISNVAHLKL
;
A
#
# COMPACT_ATOMS: atom_id res chain seq x y z
N MET A 1 -16.42 37.03 25.22
CA MET A 1 -16.90 35.79 24.61
C MET A 1 -16.04 35.56 23.38
N GLY A 2 -15.18 34.54 23.39
CA GLY A 2 -14.38 34.17 22.21
C GLY A 2 -14.60 32.70 21.86
N THR A 3 -14.31 32.33 20.61
CA THR A 3 -14.47 30.97 20.12
C THR A 3 -13.17 30.18 20.26
N ILE A 4 -13.26 28.96 20.80
CA ILE A 4 -12.16 27.99 20.86
C ILE A 4 -12.46 26.86 19.88
N ILE A 5 -11.58 26.66 18.90
CA ILE A 5 -11.65 25.57 17.93
C ILE A 5 -10.71 24.45 18.41
N LYS A 6 -11.19 23.21 18.55
CA LYS A 6 -10.33 22.08 18.97
C LYS A 6 -10.67 20.74 18.31
N ASN A 7 -9.69 19.83 18.20
CA ASN A 7 -9.88 18.46 17.70
C ASN A 7 -10.46 18.45 16.28
N ILE A 8 -9.77 19.09 15.34
CA ILE A 8 -10.20 19.19 13.94
C ILE A 8 -9.17 18.49 13.05
N ALA A 9 -9.59 17.59 12.15
CA ALA A 9 -8.61 16.99 11.23
C ALA A 9 -8.18 18.00 10.16
N PHE A 10 -9.11 18.69 9.52
CA PHE A 10 -8.82 19.72 8.52
C PHE A 10 -9.60 21.02 8.77
N LEU A 11 -8.90 22.14 8.99
CA LEU A 11 -9.47 23.46 9.23
C LEU A 11 -9.20 24.40 8.04
N ASP A 12 -10.26 24.82 7.35
CA ASP A 12 -10.21 25.74 6.22
C ASP A 12 -10.71 27.13 6.62
N LEU A 13 -9.78 28.08 6.67
CA LEU A 13 -10.02 29.51 6.96
C LEU A 13 -9.80 30.38 5.72
N THR A 14 -9.79 29.82 4.51
CA THR A 14 -9.45 30.56 3.29
C THR A 14 -10.52 31.57 2.88
N GLU A 15 -11.77 31.30 3.24
CA GLU A 15 -12.95 32.14 2.96
C GLU A 15 -13.53 32.82 4.21
N ALA A 16 -12.95 32.58 5.39
CA ALA A 16 -13.45 33.11 6.66
C ALA A 16 -13.60 34.63 6.65
N SER A 17 -14.67 35.14 7.27
CA SER A 17 -14.85 36.59 7.42
C SER A 17 -13.90 37.17 8.47
N GLU A 18 -13.50 38.45 8.31
CA GLU A 18 -12.64 39.10 9.30
C GLU A 18 -13.26 39.13 10.71
N ASP A 19 -14.59 39.22 10.81
CA ASP A 19 -15.28 39.25 12.08
C ASP A 19 -15.25 37.86 12.75
N THR A 20 -15.49 36.80 11.99
CA THR A 20 -15.29 35.41 12.45
C THR A 20 -13.87 35.20 12.98
N LEU A 21 -12.85 35.68 12.25
CA LEU A 21 -11.46 35.51 12.67
C LEU A 21 -11.10 36.29 13.94
N LYS A 22 -11.73 37.45 14.18
CA LYS A 22 -11.53 38.24 15.42
C LYS A 22 -12.14 37.57 16.64
N GLU A 23 -13.19 36.78 16.46
CA GLU A 23 -13.86 36.06 17.54
C GLU A 23 -13.07 34.82 17.98
N ILE A 24 -12.23 34.25 17.11
CA ILE A 24 -11.41 33.08 17.44
C ILE A 24 -10.33 33.48 18.46
N LYS A 25 -10.39 32.89 19.64
CA LYS A 25 -9.44 33.08 20.74
C LYS A 25 -8.28 32.08 20.66
N ALA A 26 -8.60 30.82 20.36
CA ALA A 26 -7.60 29.75 20.30
C ALA A 26 -7.99 28.65 19.30
N ILE A 27 -6.97 28.05 18.68
CA ILE A 27 -7.07 26.86 17.84
C ILE A 27 -6.16 25.79 18.43
N LYS A 28 -6.72 24.60 18.70
CA LYS A 28 -6.02 23.51 19.40
C LYS A 28 -6.19 22.15 18.70
N LYS A 29 -5.20 21.26 18.77
CA LYS A 29 -5.33 19.86 18.29
C LYS A 29 -5.89 19.80 16.86
N VAL A 30 -5.19 20.44 15.92
CA VAL A 30 -5.60 20.47 14.49
C VAL A 30 -4.55 19.75 13.65
N ALA A 31 -4.96 18.73 12.90
CA ALA A 31 -4.00 17.98 12.08
C ALA A 31 -3.50 18.80 10.89
N PHE A 32 -4.39 19.52 10.21
CA PHE A 32 -3.99 20.44 9.14
C PHE A 32 -4.87 21.69 9.10
N MET A 33 -4.24 22.87 8.97
CA MET A 33 -4.93 24.14 8.85
C MET A 33 -4.51 24.89 7.58
N VAL A 34 -5.46 25.45 6.84
CA VAL A 34 -5.20 26.34 5.70
C VAL A 34 -5.83 27.71 5.90
N TYR A 35 -5.11 28.77 5.57
CA TYR A 35 -5.62 30.14 5.65
C TYR A 35 -5.06 31.02 4.54
N ASN A 36 -5.82 32.05 4.16
CA ASN A 36 -5.36 33.02 3.17
C ASN A 36 -4.31 33.95 3.76
N LYS A 37 -3.24 34.26 3.01
CA LYS A 37 -2.17 35.19 3.39
C LYS A 37 -2.69 36.54 3.91
N LYS A 38 -3.82 37.03 3.37
CA LYS A 38 -4.43 38.30 3.84
C LYS A 38 -4.84 38.26 5.32
N PHE A 39 -4.99 37.07 5.90
CA PHE A 39 -5.39 36.88 7.30
C PHE A 39 -4.24 36.77 8.30
N GLU A 40 -2.98 36.87 7.87
CA GLU A 40 -1.82 36.87 8.77
C GLU A 40 -1.93 37.83 9.98
N PRO A 41 -2.45 39.08 9.83
CA PRO A 41 -2.59 39.99 10.97
C PRO A 41 -3.59 39.48 12.04
N PHE A 42 -4.56 38.65 11.64
CA PHE A 42 -5.51 38.02 12.56
C PHE A 42 -4.90 36.79 13.23
N MET A 43 -4.18 35.97 12.45
CA MET A 43 -3.50 34.77 12.99
C MET A 43 -2.55 35.12 14.14
N ALA A 44 -1.84 36.25 14.05
CA ALA A 44 -0.96 36.73 15.13
C ALA A 44 -1.64 36.98 16.49
N LYS A 45 -2.98 37.09 16.52
CA LYS A 45 -3.78 37.33 17.73
C LYS A 45 -4.43 36.05 18.28
N ILE A 46 -4.35 34.94 17.54
CA ILE A 46 -4.94 33.65 17.91
C ILE A 46 -3.90 32.81 18.63
N SER A 47 -4.31 32.15 19.72
CA SER A 47 -3.44 31.20 20.43
C SER A 47 -3.48 29.82 19.79
N PHE A 48 -2.34 29.32 19.28
CA PHE A 48 -2.23 28.00 18.65
C PHE A 48 -1.61 26.98 19.60
N HIS A 49 -2.20 25.78 19.69
CA HIS A 49 -1.65 24.65 20.45
C HIS A 49 -1.80 23.35 19.64
N GLU A 50 -0.72 22.58 19.45
CA GLU A 50 -0.78 21.27 18.77
C GLU A 50 -1.41 21.32 17.36
N ILE A 51 -0.82 22.15 16.49
CA ILE A 51 -1.14 22.18 15.06
C ILE A 51 -0.09 21.33 14.34
N ALA A 52 -0.48 20.21 13.74
CA ALA A 52 0.50 19.29 13.16
C ALA A 52 1.10 19.82 11.85
N SER A 53 0.30 20.47 11.01
CA SER A 53 0.78 21.22 9.84
C SER A 53 -0.14 22.37 9.46
N SER A 54 0.38 23.37 8.74
CA SER A 54 -0.44 24.46 8.21
C SER A 54 0.08 24.96 6.87
N ALA A 55 -0.82 25.50 6.04
CA ALA A 55 -0.50 26.11 4.78
C ALA A 55 -1.10 27.50 4.64
N LYS A 56 -0.32 28.37 4.00
CA LYS A 56 -0.67 29.76 3.76
C LYS A 56 -0.86 29.96 2.28
N VAL A 57 -2.10 30.18 1.86
CA VAL A 57 -2.45 30.25 0.43
C VAL A 57 -2.60 31.68 -0.03
N SER A 58 -2.26 31.92 -1.30
CA SER A 58 -2.57 33.16 -2.00
C SER A 58 -3.64 32.87 -3.04
N GLY A 59 -4.83 33.44 -2.88
CA GLY A 59 -5.96 33.24 -3.80
C GLY A 59 -6.84 32.06 -3.44
N LYS A 60 -7.32 31.34 -4.46
CA LYS A 60 -8.25 30.21 -4.32
C LYS A 60 -7.54 28.96 -3.83
N PHE A 61 -8.28 28.16 -3.07
CA PHE A 61 -7.85 26.89 -2.51
C PHE A 61 -8.83 25.78 -2.89
N SER A 62 -8.31 24.58 -3.13
CA SER A 62 -9.12 23.38 -3.32
C SER A 62 -8.49 22.16 -2.67
N LEU A 63 -9.32 21.45 -1.90
CA LEU A 63 -9.00 20.15 -1.31
C LEU A 63 -9.54 19.05 -2.23
N ILE A 64 -8.66 18.18 -2.70
CA ILE A 64 -9.00 17.02 -3.53
C ILE A 64 -8.64 15.75 -2.78
N ASN A 65 -9.63 14.93 -2.48
CA ASN A 65 -9.43 13.57 -1.99
C ASN A 65 -9.64 12.60 -3.15
N GLY A 66 -8.68 11.69 -3.38
CA GLY A 66 -8.72 10.72 -4.47
C GLY A 66 -7.80 11.10 -5.63
N LYS A 67 -8.34 11.69 -6.69
CA LYS A 67 -7.62 11.90 -7.96
C LYS A 67 -7.82 13.31 -8.52
N LEU A 68 -6.73 13.97 -8.90
CA LEU A 68 -6.73 15.20 -9.70
C LEU A 68 -6.08 14.90 -11.06
N GLU A 69 -6.76 15.16 -12.16
CA GLU A 69 -6.18 15.13 -13.50
C GLU A 69 -6.07 16.55 -14.04
N LEU A 70 -4.89 16.93 -14.54
CA LEU A 70 -4.67 18.15 -15.30
C LEU A 70 -4.41 17.78 -16.74
N ASP A 71 -5.29 18.25 -17.60
CA ASP A 71 -5.17 18.25 -19.05
C ASP A 71 -5.37 19.68 -19.58
N ASP A 72 -5.23 19.87 -20.89
CA ASP A 72 -5.42 21.18 -21.52
C ASP A 72 -6.82 21.77 -21.25
N SER A 73 -7.85 20.92 -21.28
CA SER A 73 -9.23 21.33 -21.02
C SER A 73 -9.41 21.86 -19.59
N PHE A 74 -8.83 21.18 -18.61
CA PHE A 74 -8.87 21.58 -17.21
C PHE A 74 -8.21 22.95 -17.03
N VAL A 75 -6.98 23.11 -17.53
CA VAL A 75 -6.22 24.36 -17.41
C VAL A 75 -6.95 25.50 -18.13
N SER A 76 -7.42 25.27 -19.35
CA SER A 76 -8.15 26.26 -20.16
C SER A 76 -9.46 26.73 -19.52
N SER A 77 -10.06 25.92 -18.64
CA SER A 77 -11.27 26.29 -17.89
C SER A 77 -10.98 27.19 -16.68
N MET A 78 -9.73 27.28 -16.25
CA MET A 78 -9.34 28.06 -15.07
C MET A 78 -9.24 29.55 -15.40
N LYS A 79 -9.80 30.38 -14.51
CA LYS A 79 -9.74 31.85 -14.64
C LYS A 79 -8.54 32.46 -13.91
N GLU A 80 -8.03 31.76 -12.92
CA GLU A 80 -6.90 32.16 -12.09
C GLU A 80 -6.23 30.92 -11.49
N PRO A 81 -4.92 30.96 -11.20
CA PRO A 81 -4.21 29.86 -10.56
C PRO A 81 -4.81 29.51 -9.19
N MET A 82 -4.84 28.22 -8.87
CA MET A 82 -5.41 27.69 -7.63
C MET A 82 -4.34 26.95 -6.82
N PHE A 83 -4.47 27.04 -5.50
CA PHE A 83 -3.68 26.25 -4.58
C PHE A 83 -4.38 24.90 -4.36
N PHE A 84 -3.68 23.80 -4.60
CA PHE A 84 -4.24 22.46 -4.45
C PHE A 84 -3.64 21.73 -3.25
N LEU A 85 -4.51 21.16 -2.41
CA LEU A 85 -4.15 20.10 -1.48
C LEU A 85 -4.74 18.80 -2.00
N VAL A 86 -3.89 17.87 -2.45
CA VAL A 86 -4.32 16.58 -3.00
C VAL A 86 -3.92 15.45 -2.05
N ASN A 87 -4.92 14.77 -1.51
CA ASN A 87 -4.77 13.51 -0.79
C ASN A 87 -5.06 12.36 -1.76
N GLY A 88 -4.01 11.78 -2.34
CA GLY A 88 -4.13 10.69 -3.31
C GLY A 88 -3.22 10.86 -4.52
N LYS A 89 -3.79 10.87 -5.72
CA LYS A 89 -3.03 10.87 -6.98
C LYS A 89 -3.27 12.15 -7.77
N MET A 90 -2.20 12.77 -8.25
CA MET A 90 -2.25 13.82 -9.25
C MET A 90 -1.64 13.31 -10.55
N ILE A 91 -2.34 13.51 -11.67
CA ILE A 91 -1.87 13.15 -13.01
C ILE A 91 -1.86 14.40 -13.87
N VAL A 92 -0.69 14.77 -14.36
CA VAL A 92 -0.55 15.77 -15.41
C VAL A 92 -0.49 15.00 -16.73
N LYS A 93 -1.33 15.34 -17.70
CA LYS A 93 -1.39 14.67 -19.01
C LYS A 93 -0.32 15.22 -19.97
N PRO A 94 0.01 14.48 -21.04
CA PRO A 94 1.06 14.86 -22.02
C PRO A 94 0.83 16.19 -22.75
N ASP A 95 -0.42 16.64 -22.84
CA ASP A 95 -0.83 17.88 -23.50
C ASP A 95 -0.59 19.14 -22.64
N VAL A 96 -0.18 18.98 -21.39
CA VAL A 96 0.14 20.08 -20.48
C VAL A 96 1.62 20.43 -20.56
N ASN A 97 1.94 21.72 -20.71
CA ASN A 97 3.31 22.25 -20.70
C ASN A 97 3.61 23.07 -19.41
N ALA A 98 4.86 23.52 -19.25
CA ALA A 98 5.30 24.26 -18.07
C ALA A 98 4.53 25.56 -17.84
N ASP A 99 4.20 26.32 -18.89
CA ASP A 99 3.44 27.58 -18.76
C ASP A 99 2.01 27.31 -18.25
N MET A 100 1.42 26.18 -18.67
CA MET A 100 0.09 25.75 -18.20
C MET A 100 0.11 25.36 -16.72
N ILE A 101 1.21 24.79 -16.22
CA ILE A 101 1.41 24.56 -14.79
C ILE A 101 1.40 25.89 -14.03
N ASP A 102 2.11 26.90 -14.53
CA ASP A 102 2.13 28.24 -13.93
C ASP A 102 0.77 28.93 -13.93
N GLN A 103 -0.03 28.71 -14.97
CA GLN A 103 -1.39 29.26 -15.10
C GLN A 103 -2.41 28.56 -14.20
N ALA A 104 -2.27 27.26 -13.98
CA ALA A 104 -3.22 26.48 -13.20
C ALA A 104 -2.89 26.44 -11.71
N ILE A 105 -1.61 26.42 -11.35
CA ILE A 105 -1.17 26.06 -9.99
C ILE A 105 -0.42 27.21 -9.35
N SER A 106 -1.00 27.80 -8.30
CA SER A 106 -0.31 28.80 -7.46
C SER A 106 0.56 28.17 -6.38
N GLY A 107 0.20 26.97 -5.93
CA GLY A 107 0.94 26.18 -4.95
C GLY A 107 0.30 24.80 -4.78
N LEU A 108 1.10 23.84 -4.31
CA LEU A 108 0.72 22.44 -4.31
C LEU A 108 1.21 21.74 -3.03
N LEU A 109 0.27 21.06 -2.37
CA LEU A 109 0.54 20.13 -1.28
C LEU A 109 0.03 18.76 -1.68
N ILE A 110 0.90 17.76 -1.63
CA ILE A 110 0.57 16.40 -2.05
C ILE A 110 0.83 15.44 -0.91
N ASN A 111 -0.23 14.73 -0.52
CA ASN A 111 -0.15 13.53 0.29
C ASN A 111 -0.44 12.33 -0.62
N GLY A 112 0.56 11.85 -1.35
CA GLY A 112 0.43 10.72 -2.27
C GLY A 112 1.37 10.77 -3.47
N LYS A 113 0.88 10.47 -4.68
CA LYS A 113 1.74 10.33 -5.88
C LYS A 113 1.38 11.34 -6.95
N ILE A 114 2.40 11.88 -7.61
CA ILE A 114 2.27 12.73 -8.80
C ILE A 114 2.86 11.98 -9.98
N TYR A 115 2.12 11.87 -11.07
CA TYR A 115 2.60 11.39 -12.36
C TYR A 115 2.57 12.54 -13.35
N CYS A 116 3.71 12.84 -13.98
CA CYS A 116 3.79 13.93 -14.94
C CYS A 116 4.79 13.64 -16.08
N PRO A 117 4.64 14.28 -17.24
CA PRO A 117 5.68 14.31 -18.28
C PRO A 117 7.03 14.78 -17.72
N GLU A 118 8.14 14.26 -18.26
CA GLU A 118 9.50 14.67 -17.90
C GLU A 118 9.73 16.19 -18.10
N SER A 119 9.22 16.74 -19.20
CA SER A 119 9.32 18.15 -19.57
C SER A 119 8.70 19.12 -18.55
N VAL A 120 7.66 18.70 -17.82
CA VAL A 120 6.98 19.56 -16.85
C VAL A 120 7.36 19.28 -15.40
N GLN A 121 8.15 18.24 -15.15
CA GLN A 121 8.53 17.82 -13.80
C GLN A 121 9.17 18.97 -13.00
N ALA A 122 10.10 19.71 -13.61
CA ALA A 122 10.78 20.82 -12.95
C ALA A 122 9.83 21.98 -12.61
N ALA A 123 8.93 22.35 -13.53
CA ALA A 123 7.94 23.40 -13.31
C ALA A 123 6.97 23.01 -12.18
N LEU A 124 6.50 21.75 -12.21
CA LEU A 124 5.61 21.23 -11.18
C LEU A 124 6.29 21.17 -9.81
N GLN A 125 7.55 20.73 -9.75
CA GLN A 125 8.34 20.66 -8.51
C GLN A 125 8.53 22.03 -7.86
N GLN A 126 8.59 23.12 -8.63
CA GLN A 126 8.66 24.48 -8.09
C GLN A 126 7.35 24.95 -7.45
N LYS A 127 6.21 24.35 -7.80
CA LYS A 127 4.90 24.64 -7.18
C LYS A 127 4.67 23.85 -5.90
N VAL A 128 5.41 22.78 -5.70
CA VAL A 128 5.25 21.90 -4.54
C VAL A 128 5.84 22.56 -3.30
N GLU A 129 4.97 23.01 -2.40
CA GLU A 129 5.38 23.58 -1.10
C GLU A 129 5.65 22.47 -0.07
N GLN A 130 4.92 21.36 -0.17
CA GLN A 130 5.11 20.18 0.66
C GLN A 130 4.74 18.92 -0.13
N ASN A 131 5.62 17.92 -0.09
CA ASN A 131 5.39 16.62 -0.71
C ASN A 131 5.57 15.51 0.33
N ASN A 132 4.46 15.04 0.90
CA ASN A 132 4.45 13.82 1.71
C ASN A 132 4.14 12.64 0.78
N GLY A 133 4.99 12.45 -0.22
CA GLY A 133 4.66 11.70 -1.42
C GLY A 133 5.83 11.46 -2.37
N LYS A 134 5.54 10.94 -3.56
CA LYS A 134 6.53 10.72 -4.62
C LYS A 134 6.06 11.34 -5.93
N MET A 135 6.92 12.15 -6.54
CA MET A 135 6.76 12.58 -7.92
C MET A 135 7.47 11.57 -8.84
N VAL A 136 6.78 11.11 -9.87
CA VAL A 136 7.26 10.12 -10.83
C VAL A 136 7.05 10.67 -12.23
N ALA A 137 8.16 10.96 -12.91
CA ALA A 137 8.11 11.41 -14.29
C ALA A 137 7.91 10.24 -15.25
N TYR A 138 7.21 10.51 -16.35
CA TYR A 138 7.03 9.59 -17.46
C TYR A 138 7.31 10.28 -18.80
N MET A 139 7.54 9.51 -19.87
CA MET A 139 7.91 10.05 -21.20
C MET A 139 6.89 11.10 -21.73
N ASP A 140 7.38 12.20 -22.30
CA ASP A 140 6.56 13.36 -22.68
C ASP A 140 5.41 13.09 -23.66
N ASN A 141 5.54 12.09 -24.52
CA ASN A 141 4.53 11.76 -25.54
C ASN A 141 3.87 10.39 -25.29
N ALA A 142 3.93 9.88 -24.06
CA ALA A 142 3.37 8.59 -23.74
C ALA A 142 1.85 8.64 -23.56
N LEU A 143 1.17 7.61 -24.05
CA LEU A 143 -0.11 7.20 -23.51
C LEU A 143 0.12 6.75 -22.06
N LEU A 144 -0.48 7.45 -21.11
CA LEU A 144 -0.41 7.09 -19.71
C LEU A 144 -1.63 6.23 -19.32
N GLU A 145 -1.37 4.97 -18.99
CA GLU A 145 -2.33 4.08 -18.35
C GLU A 145 -2.16 4.09 -16.84
N THR A 146 -3.26 3.91 -16.11
CA THR A 146 -3.22 3.86 -14.63
C THR A 146 -4.05 2.72 -14.10
N GLY A 147 -3.57 2.08 -13.03
CA GLY A 147 -4.22 0.90 -12.45
C GLY A 147 -3.60 -0.39 -12.98
N GLU A 148 -4.33 -1.49 -12.86
CA GLU A 148 -3.90 -2.79 -13.38
C GLU A 148 -4.11 -2.85 -14.90
N VAL A 149 -3.08 -3.27 -15.62
CA VAL A 149 -3.08 -3.37 -17.08
C VAL A 149 -2.54 -4.73 -17.51
N THR A 150 -3.37 -5.52 -18.17
CA THR A 150 -2.93 -6.71 -18.92
C THR A 150 -2.59 -6.29 -20.34
N ILE A 151 -1.33 -6.48 -20.74
CA ILE A 151 -0.89 -6.21 -22.11
C ILE A 151 -0.97 -7.54 -22.88
N ASP A 152 -2.16 -7.77 -23.45
CA ASP A 152 -2.47 -8.89 -24.33
C ASP A 152 -2.63 -8.42 -25.79
N ASN A 153 -2.99 -9.35 -26.68
CA ASN A 153 -3.21 -9.02 -28.09
C ASN A 153 -4.40 -8.07 -28.33
N ASP A 154 -5.44 -8.12 -27.49
CA ASP A 154 -6.62 -7.26 -27.63
C ASP A 154 -6.32 -5.83 -27.19
N TYR A 155 -5.53 -5.66 -26.13
CA TYR A 155 -4.97 -4.37 -25.71
C TYR A 155 -4.11 -3.79 -26.82
N LEU A 156 -3.16 -4.55 -27.36
CA LEU A 156 -2.28 -4.09 -28.45
C LEU A 156 -3.05 -3.66 -29.71
N ARG A 157 -4.14 -4.35 -30.06
CA ARG A 157 -4.97 -3.99 -31.23
C ARG A 157 -5.65 -2.63 -31.09
N GLN A 158 -5.95 -2.20 -29.86
CA GLN A 158 -6.56 -0.89 -29.59
C GLN A 158 -5.57 0.26 -29.70
N LEU A 159 -4.27 -0.03 -29.61
CA LEU A 159 -3.22 0.99 -29.73
C LEU A 159 -3.04 1.47 -31.18
N LYS A 160 -2.64 2.73 -31.31
CA LYS A 160 -2.07 3.26 -32.56
C LYS A 160 -0.69 2.63 -32.78
N SER A 161 -0.26 2.53 -34.04
CA SER A 161 1.08 2.03 -34.35
C SER A 161 2.15 2.96 -33.76
N LYS A 162 3.25 2.38 -33.27
CA LYS A 162 4.37 3.09 -32.63
C LYS A 162 3.95 4.01 -31.47
N THR A 163 3.09 3.50 -30.59
CA THR A 163 2.69 4.18 -29.35
C THR A 163 3.82 4.11 -28.32
N ASN A 164 4.13 5.23 -27.68
CA ASN A 164 4.89 5.27 -26.44
C ASN A 164 3.92 5.02 -25.28
N LEU A 165 4.20 4.01 -24.46
CA LEU A 165 3.31 3.60 -23.37
C LEU A 165 4.00 3.82 -22.02
N ALA A 166 3.33 4.50 -21.10
CA ALA A 166 3.73 4.57 -19.70
C ALA A 166 2.60 3.99 -18.85
N VAL A 167 2.93 3.09 -17.92
CA VAL A 167 1.94 2.48 -17.03
C VAL A 167 2.23 2.81 -15.57
N ALA A 168 1.29 3.55 -14.97
CA ALA A 168 1.26 3.91 -13.55
C ALA A 168 0.38 2.92 -12.76
N GLY A 169 0.83 1.68 -12.67
CA GLY A 169 0.22 0.63 -11.89
C GLY A 169 0.83 -0.74 -12.19
N GLU A 170 0.10 -1.79 -11.88
CA GLU A 170 0.55 -3.18 -12.08
C GLU A 170 0.40 -3.58 -13.54
N VAL A 171 1.42 -4.22 -14.09
CA VAL A 171 1.43 -4.67 -15.49
C VAL A 171 1.59 -6.18 -15.54
N ASN A 172 0.69 -6.84 -16.26
CA ASN A 172 0.72 -8.26 -16.52
C ASN A 172 0.96 -8.53 -18.01
N MET A 173 2.07 -9.19 -18.32
CA MET A 173 2.47 -9.68 -19.64
C MET A 173 2.72 -11.19 -19.56
N ILE A 174 1.68 -11.91 -19.14
CA ILE A 174 1.72 -13.36 -18.85
C ILE A 174 0.85 -14.21 -19.77
N GLU A 175 0.09 -13.57 -20.66
CA GLU A 175 -0.70 -14.24 -21.69
C GLU A 175 0.08 -14.37 -23.00
N ASP A 176 -0.38 -15.24 -23.91
CA ASP A 176 0.23 -15.45 -25.23
C ASP A 176 0.18 -14.19 -26.09
N LEU A 177 1.35 -13.68 -26.49
CA LEU A 177 1.52 -12.38 -27.13
C LEU A 177 2.07 -12.54 -28.55
N ASP A 178 1.40 -11.93 -29.53
CA ASP A 178 1.93 -11.78 -30.87
C ASP A 178 3.06 -10.75 -30.86
N LEU A 179 4.31 -11.25 -30.86
CA LEU A 179 5.51 -10.42 -30.82
C LEU A 179 5.65 -9.48 -32.02
N SER A 180 5.08 -9.84 -33.18
CA SER A 180 5.09 -8.96 -34.36
C SER A 180 4.12 -7.80 -34.17
N LEU A 181 2.93 -8.08 -33.64
CA LEU A 181 1.96 -7.06 -33.27
C LEU A 181 2.52 -6.13 -32.17
N PHE A 182 3.19 -6.70 -31.16
CA PHE A 182 3.84 -5.92 -30.11
C PHE A 182 4.88 -4.94 -30.69
N ASP A 183 5.76 -5.40 -31.60
CA ASP A 183 6.75 -4.53 -32.24
C ASP A 183 6.14 -3.45 -33.16
N GLU A 184 5.05 -3.79 -33.85
CA GLU A 184 4.31 -2.84 -34.69
C GLU A 184 3.65 -1.73 -33.83
N LYS A 185 3.02 -2.12 -32.72
CA LYS A 185 2.16 -1.26 -31.92
C LYS A 185 2.91 -0.40 -30.92
N LEU A 186 3.97 -0.92 -30.31
CA LEU A 186 4.72 -0.20 -29.28
C LEU A 186 6.08 0.27 -29.79
N ASP A 187 6.41 1.53 -29.53
CA ASP A 187 7.73 2.09 -29.80
C ASP A 187 8.60 2.03 -28.55
N GLN A 188 8.16 2.67 -27.47
CA GLN A 188 8.77 2.60 -26.15
C GLN A 188 7.74 2.23 -25.07
N ILE A 189 8.20 1.59 -24.00
CA ILE A 189 7.38 1.20 -22.86
C ILE A 189 8.06 1.52 -21.54
N GLN A 190 7.31 2.06 -20.58
CA GLN A 190 7.82 2.47 -19.28
C GLN A 190 6.91 1.97 -18.16
N PHE A 191 7.45 1.12 -17.29
CA PHE A 191 6.73 0.61 -16.12
C PHE A 191 7.07 1.45 -14.89
N LEU A 192 6.10 2.18 -14.34
CA LEU A 192 6.35 3.09 -13.21
C LEU A 192 6.21 2.39 -11.84
N ASN A 193 5.44 1.31 -11.76
CA ASN A 193 5.21 0.57 -10.52
C ASN A 193 5.69 -0.90 -10.53
N GLY A 194 6.04 -1.42 -11.70
CA GLY A 194 6.57 -2.77 -11.88
C GLY A 194 5.82 -3.52 -12.98
N ALA A 195 6.30 -4.70 -13.32
CA ALA A 195 5.65 -5.56 -14.30
C ALA A 195 5.96 -7.03 -14.02
N VAL A 196 5.03 -7.91 -14.39
CA VAL A 196 5.25 -9.35 -14.49
C VAL A 196 5.28 -9.70 -15.97
N VAL A 197 6.37 -10.34 -16.42
CA VAL A 197 6.62 -10.58 -17.85
C VAL A 197 7.13 -12.00 -18.04
N LEU A 198 6.62 -12.73 -19.04
CA LEU A 198 7.22 -14.00 -19.44
C LEU A 198 8.64 -13.79 -20.00
N GLU A 199 9.54 -14.70 -19.65
CA GLU A 199 10.92 -14.72 -20.15
C GLU A 199 10.98 -14.69 -21.68
N ASP A 200 10.03 -15.35 -22.34
CA ASP A 200 9.89 -15.41 -23.80
C ASP A 200 9.71 -14.01 -24.44
N TYR A 201 9.31 -12.98 -23.68
CA TYR A 201 9.07 -11.63 -24.20
C TYR A 201 10.24 -10.67 -23.98
N LEU A 202 11.25 -11.07 -23.20
CA LEU A 202 12.35 -10.18 -22.84
C LEU A 202 13.15 -9.71 -24.04
N GLU A 203 13.33 -10.55 -25.07
CA GLU A 203 14.11 -10.18 -26.27
C GLU A 203 13.48 -8.99 -27.01
N VAL A 204 12.16 -8.95 -27.12
CA VAL A 204 11.42 -7.88 -27.81
C VAL A 204 11.13 -6.69 -26.88
N LEU A 205 10.92 -6.94 -25.59
CA LEU A 205 10.64 -5.91 -24.59
C LEU A 205 11.88 -5.07 -24.25
N SER A 206 13.02 -5.71 -23.98
CA SER A 206 14.24 -5.05 -23.51
C SER A 206 14.70 -3.85 -24.34
N PRO A 207 14.73 -3.89 -25.69
CA PRO A 207 15.14 -2.73 -26.50
C PRO A 207 14.14 -1.56 -26.47
N LYS A 208 12.87 -1.81 -26.13
CA LYS A 208 11.82 -0.79 -26.03
C LYS A 208 11.62 -0.26 -24.61
N LEU A 209 12.11 -0.99 -23.62
CA LEU A 209 11.94 -0.67 -22.21
C LEU A 209 12.75 0.57 -21.85
N VAL A 210 12.05 1.62 -21.43
CA VAL A 210 12.67 2.79 -20.82
C VAL A 210 13.17 2.41 -19.44
N LYS A 211 14.44 2.74 -19.18
CA LYS A 211 15.09 2.41 -17.92
C LYS A 211 14.37 3.07 -16.75
N THR A 212 13.84 2.27 -15.84
CA THR A 212 13.18 2.68 -14.61
C THR A 212 13.79 1.96 -13.42
N SER A 213 13.51 2.44 -12.20
CA SER A 213 13.88 1.75 -10.96
C SER A 213 12.83 0.72 -10.52
N SER A 214 11.85 0.39 -11.37
CA SER A 214 10.75 -0.50 -11.02
C SER A 214 11.18 -1.96 -11.13
N LYS A 215 10.59 -2.81 -10.28
CA LYS A 215 10.85 -4.25 -10.29
C LYS A 215 10.12 -4.88 -11.47
N ILE A 216 10.85 -5.61 -12.31
CA ILE A 216 10.26 -6.48 -13.34
C ILE A 216 10.46 -7.91 -12.89
N ILE A 217 9.36 -8.60 -12.63
CA ILE A 217 9.34 -10.03 -12.31
C ILE A 217 9.34 -10.77 -13.64
N THR A 218 10.41 -11.53 -13.90
CA THR A 218 10.50 -12.37 -15.10
C THR A 218 10.05 -13.78 -14.77
N VAL A 219 8.95 -14.21 -15.38
CA VAL A 219 8.40 -15.55 -15.24
C VAL A 219 9.12 -16.50 -16.18
N PRO A 220 9.88 -17.50 -15.67
CA PRO A 220 10.66 -18.37 -16.53
C PRO A 220 9.80 -19.20 -17.47
N LYS A 221 10.38 -19.61 -18.60
CA LYS A 221 9.67 -20.41 -19.60
C LYS A 221 9.05 -21.69 -18.99
N GLY A 222 7.77 -21.91 -19.26
CA GLY A 222 7.03 -23.10 -18.85
C GLY A 222 6.54 -23.09 -17.40
N PHE A 223 6.71 -21.98 -16.68
CA PHE A 223 6.13 -21.79 -15.35
C PHE A 223 4.73 -21.18 -15.43
N THR A 224 3.84 -21.68 -14.59
CA THR A 224 2.56 -21.04 -14.27
C THR A 224 2.78 -20.01 -13.18
N TYR A 225 2.43 -18.74 -13.46
CA TYR A 225 2.58 -17.65 -12.51
C TYR A 225 1.36 -17.49 -11.60
N ILE A 226 1.61 -17.24 -10.31
CA ILE A 226 0.59 -16.94 -9.30
C ILE A 226 1.05 -15.68 -8.56
N GLY A 227 0.25 -14.62 -8.61
CA GLY A 227 0.64 -13.29 -8.12
C GLY A 227 0.55 -13.10 -6.60
N GLU A 228 -0.04 -14.05 -5.89
CA GLU A 228 -0.33 -14.00 -4.46
C GLU A 228 0.15 -15.27 -3.75
N ASP A 229 -0.01 -15.30 -2.43
CA ASP A 229 0.24 -16.50 -1.62
C ASP A 229 -0.69 -17.65 -2.07
N ILE A 230 -0.18 -18.88 -2.02
CA ILE A 230 -1.00 -20.07 -2.32
C ILE A 230 -0.97 -21.07 -1.18
N HIS A 231 -2.15 -21.55 -0.81
CA HIS A 231 -2.33 -22.71 0.05
C HIS A 231 -2.61 -23.92 -0.83
N LEU A 232 -1.95 -25.03 -0.53
CA LEU A 232 -2.10 -26.29 -1.25
C LEU A 232 -2.36 -27.40 -0.25
N ASP A 233 -3.58 -27.92 -0.27
CA ASP A 233 -3.93 -29.23 0.26
C ASP A 233 -3.73 -30.35 -0.78
N ALA A 234 -3.97 -31.60 -0.39
CA ALA A 234 -3.85 -32.76 -1.27
C ALA A 234 -4.79 -32.69 -2.50
N SER A 235 -5.94 -32.04 -2.38
CA SER A 235 -6.90 -31.88 -3.48
C SER A 235 -6.51 -30.74 -4.42
N GLU A 236 -5.95 -29.65 -3.89
CA GLU A 236 -5.48 -28.49 -4.65
C GLU A 236 -4.22 -28.83 -5.44
N ILE A 237 -3.25 -29.51 -4.80
CA ILE A 237 -2.03 -29.94 -5.49
C ILE A 237 -2.34 -30.94 -6.61
N ALA A 238 -3.35 -31.79 -6.45
CA ALA A 238 -3.76 -32.77 -7.46
C ALA A 238 -4.35 -32.16 -8.72
N ARG A 239 -4.71 -30.86 -8.72
CA ARG A 239 -5.19 -30.14 -9.91
C ARG A 239 -4.07 -29.82 -10.89
N TYR A 240 -2.82 -29.94 -10.47
CA TYR A 240 -1.65 -29.70 -11.31
C TYR A 240 -1.18 -31.01 -11.94
N GLU A 241 -0.80 -30.96 -13.22
CA GLU A 241 -0.24 -32.10 -13.94
C GLU A 241 1.22 -31.78 -14.31
N HIS A 242 2.17 -32.24 -13.49
CA HIS A 242 3.60 -31.96 -13.67
C HIS A 242 3.91 -30.46 -13.86
N ALA A 243 3.26 -29.61 -13.06
CA ALA A 243 3.37 -28.16 -13.21
C ALA A 243 4.70 -27.63 -12.68
N LYS A 244 5.19 -26.56 -13.30
CA LYS A 244 6.23 -25.69 -12.73
C LYS A 244 5.55 -24.45 -12.19
N LEU A 245 5.61 -24.20 -10.89
CA LEU A 245 4.89 -23.09 -10.25
C LEU A 245 5.84 -21.96 -9.91
N PHE A 246 5.50 -20.75 -10.32
CA PHE A 246 6.16 -19.53 -9.88
C PHE A 246 5.17 -18.66 -9.12
N VAL A 247 5.35 -18.58 -7.81
CA VAL A 247 4.48 -17.85 -6.89
C VAL A 247 5.19 -16.58 -6.42
N ALA A 248 4.62 -15.40 -6.64
CA ALA A 248 5.20 -14.15 -6.15
C ALA A 248 5.14 -14.05 -4.62
N GLY A 249 4.14 -14.68 -4.02
CA GLY A 249 3.99 -14.83 -2.57
C GLY A 249 4.55 -16.15 -2.03
N SER A 250 4.18 -16.46 -0.79
CA SER A 250 4.52 -17.69 -0.10
C SER A 250 3.70 -18.90 -0.57
N ILE A 251 4.31 -20.09 -0.48
CA ILE A 251 3.66 -21.36 -0.80
C ILE A 251 3.47 -22.16 0.49
N TYR A 252 2.24 -22.50 0.84
CA TYR A 252 1.92 -23.27 2.03
C TYR A 252 1.40 -24.65 1.62
N LEU A 253 2.21 -25.69 1.86
CA LEU A 253 1.79 -27.08 1.74
C LEU A 253 1.27 -27.55 3.09
N ASP A 254 0.00 -27.93 3.16
CA ASP A 254 -0.65 -28.31 4.42
C ASP A 254 -0.29 -29.73 4.90
N GLU A 255 -0.89 -30.16 6.02
CA GLU A 255 -0.63 -31.50 6.57
C GLU A 255 -1.20 -32.66 5.75
N SER A 256 -2.07 -32.42 4.77
CA SER A 256 -2.62 -33.48 3.91
C SER A 256 -1.69 -33.82 2.75
N VAL A 257 -0.81 -32.89 2.34
CA VAL A 257 0.12 -33.09 1.22
C VAL A 257 1.20 -34.13 1.56
N SER A 258 1.28 -35.17 0.74
CA SER A 258 2.31 -36.23 0.82
C SER A 258 3.50 -35.99 -0.11
N LYS A 259 4.55 -36.80 0.03
CA LYS A 259 5.72 -36.76 -0.86
C LYS A 259 5.35 -37.14 -2.29
N GLU A 260 4.46 -38.11 -2.42
CA GLU A 260 3.93 -38.63 -3.66
C GLU A 260 3.11 -37.55 -4.39
N ASP A 261 2.30 -36.78 -3.66
CA ASP A 261 1.53 -35.68 -4.25
C ASP A 261 2.45 -34.64 -4.89
N VAL A 262 3.45 -34.17 -4.13
CA VAL A 262 4.46 -33.23 -4.65
C VAL A 262 5.20 -33.81 -5.85
N LYS A 263 5.61 -35.09 -5.78
CA LYS A 263 6.38 -35.74 -6.84
C LYS A 263 5.57 -35.91 -8.13
N ASN A 264 4.29 -36.22 -8.02
CA ASN A 264 3.44 -36.55 -9.17
C ASN A 264 2.85 -35.29 -9.84
N HIS A 265 2.63 -34.22 -9.07
CA HIS A 265 1.89 -33.06 -9.55
C HIS A 265 2.76 -31.83 -9.82
N ILE A 266 3.88 -31.67 -9.12
CA ILE A 266 4.74 -30.49 -9.24
C ILE A 266 6.14 -30.90 -9.67
N ASP A 267 6.59 -30.40 -10.82
CA ASP A 267 7.94 -30.62 -11.30
C ASP A 267 8.93 -29.68 -10.61
N GLU A 268 8.57 -28.40 -10.47
CA GLU A 268 9.45 -27.34 -9.98
C GLU A 268 8.67 -26.25 -9.23
N PHE A 269 9.27 -25.73 -8.16
CA PHE A 269 8.77 -24.59 -7.39
C PHE A 269 9.73 -23.42 -7.51
N LYS A 270 9.16 -22.23 -7.70
CA LYS A 270 9.83 -20.95 -7.59
C LYS A 270 8.95 -20.01 -6.77
N THR A 271 9.57 -19.26 -5.87
CA THR A 271 8.89 -18.21 -5.11
C THR A 271 9.85 -17.06 -4.81
N GLU A 272 9.31 -15.84 -4.70
CA GLU A 272 10.07 -14.66 -4.23
C GLU A 272 10.14 -14.59 -2.69
N ASP A 273 9.37 -15.41 -1.97
CA ASP A 273 9.34 -15.45 -0.50
C ASP A 273 9.74 -16.84 0.04
N ALA A 274 8.79 -17.62 0.58
CA ALA A 274 9.09 -18.86 1.27
C ALA A 274 8.14 -20.00 0.90
N ILE A 275 8.64 -21.23 1.02
CA ILE A 275 7.83 -22.45 0.95
C ILE A 275 7.73 -23.05 2.35
N TYR A 276 6.51 -23.14 2.87
CA TYR A 276 6.20 -23.79 4.14
C TYR A 276 5.70 -25.21 3.87
N CYS A 277 6.33 -26.19 4.49
CA CYS A 277 5.97 -27.59 4.30
C CYS A 277 6.25 -28.41 5.56
N ARG A 278 5.63 -29.59 5.66
CA ARG A 278 5.99 -30.52 6.76
C ARG A 278 7.46 -30.91 6.69
N THR A 279 8.06 -31.12 7.86
CA THR A 279 9.48 -31.50 8.00
C THR A 279 9.90 -32.66 7.10
N GLU A 280 9.00 -33.63 6.88
CA GLU A 280 9.24 -34.78 6.00
C GLU A 280 9.33 -34.43 4.51
N LEU A 281 8.69 -33.35 4.05
CA LEU A 281 8.69 -32.90 2.66
C LEU A 281 9.91 -32.06 2.32
N LYS A 282 10.53 -31.41 3.31
CA LYS A 282 11.60 -30.40 3.12
C LYS A 282 12.69 -30.86 2.15
N ALA A 283 13.21 -32.07 2.32
CA ALA A 283 14.30 -32.58 1.48
C ALA A 283 13.87 -32.79 0.00
N GLY A 284 12.60 -33.13 -0.24
CA GLY A 284 12.05 -33.26 -1.59
C GLY A 284 11.78 -31.90 -2.23
N ILE A 285 11.27 -30.94 -1.46
CA ILE A 285 11.06 -29.57 -1.93
C ILE A 285 12.38 -28.90 -2.32
N LEU A 286 13.43 -29.04 -1.49
CA LEU A 286 14.76 -28.50 -1.79
C LEU A 286 15.39 -29.06 -3.08
N GLN A 287 14.95 -30.21 -3.57
CA GLN A 287 15.40 -30.76 -4.86
C GLN A 287 14.62 -30.22 -6.05
N LYS A 288 13.47 -29.57 -5.80
CA LYS A 288 12.54 -29.05 -6.79
C LYS A 288 12.52 -27.52 -6.84
N CYS A 289 13.38 -26.83 -6.10
CA CYS A 289 13.47 -25.37 -6.11
C CYS A 289 14.92 -24.90 -6.19
N ASP A 290 15.11 -23.65 -6.59
CA ASP A 290 16.43 -23.01 -6.57
C ASP A 290 17.02 -22.97 -5.14
N PRO A 291 18.35 -23.06 -4.97
CA PRO A 291 19.00 -22.99 -3.66
C PRO A 291 18.75 -21.68 -2.88
N SER A 292 18.34 -20.61 -3.55
CA SER A 292 18.00 -19.33 -2.93
C SER A 292 16.63 -19.32 -2.28
N VAL A 293 15.74 -20.27 -2.62
CA VAL A 293 14.37 -20.33 -2.09
C VAL A 293 14.41 -20.75 -0.61
N LYS A 294 13.72 -19.98 0.24
CA LYS A 294 13.62 -20.26 1.66
C LYS A 294 12.58 -21.35 1.91
N VAL A 295 13.03 -22.56 2.29
CA VAL A 295 12.13 -23.66 2.68
C VAL A 295 12.04 -23.78 4.20
N VAL A 296 10.88 -23.45 4.75
CA VAL A 296 10.56 -23.51 6.18
C VAL A 296 9.80 -24.79 6.48
N ALA A 297 10.34 -25.61 7.37
CA ALA A 297 9.70 -26.83 7.80
C ALA A 297 8.88 -26.59 9.07
N TYR A 298 7.69 -27.18 9.13
CA TYR A 298 6.86 -27.22 10.34
C TYR A 298 6.51 -28.65 10.75
N SER A 299 5.89 -28.76 11.93
CA SER A 299 5.33 -29.98 12.50
C SER A 299 3.95 -29.70 13.11
N GLY A 300 3.11 -30.74 13.16
CA GLY A 300 1.72 -30.60 13.60
C GLY A 300 0.83 -29.99 12.51
N THR A 301 -0.25 -29.32 12.93
CA THR A 301 -1.20 -28.63 12.04
C THR A 301 -0.72 -27.22 11.77
N LEU A 302 -0.74 -26.81 10.49
CA LEU A 302 -0.36 -25.47 10.08
C LEU A 302 -1.56 -24.51 10.20
N ARG A 303 -1.32 -23.34 10.79
CA ARG A 303 -2.28 -22.23 10.82
C ARG A 303 -1.61 -20.95 10.36
N VAL A 304 -2.10 -20.40 9.25
CA VAL A 304 -1.63 -19.13 8.70
C VAL A 304 -2.67 -18.05 9.01
N VAL A 305 -2.22 -16.96 9.62
CA VAL A 305 -3.07 -15.83 10.04
C VAL A 305 -2.67 -14.61 9.22
N GLU A 306 -3.43 -14.34 8.16
CA GLU A 306 -3.24 -13.16 7.28
C GLU A 306 -3.96 -11.91 7.81
N GLY A 307 -5.14 -12.09 8.41
CA GLY A 307 -5.96 -11.03 8.99
C GLY A 307 -5.96 -11.08 10.52
N GLU A 308 -7.11 -10.85 11.13
CA GLU A 308 -7.29 -11.03 12.58
C GLU A 308 -7.75 -12.47 12.89
N HIS A 309 -7.04 -13.15 13.79
CA HIS A 309 -7.46 -14.44 14.33
C HIS A 309 -7.50 -14.38 15.85
N LYS A 310 -8.63 -14.77 16.43
CA LYS A 310 -8.79 -14.88 17.87
C LYS A 310 -8.67 -16.33 18.30
N LEU A 311 -7.54 -16.69 18.89
CA LEU A 311 -7.28 -18.03 19.41
C LEU A 311 -8.08 -18.26 20.69
N THR A 312 -8.92 -19.28 20.70
CA THR A 312 -9.81 -19.60 21.83
C THR A 312 -9.42 -20.89 22.53
N GLN A 313 -9.83 -21.05 23.80
CA GLN A 313 -9.58 -22.28 24.56
C GLN A 313 -10.18 -23.52 23.87
N PRO A 314 -11.44 -23.51 23.39
CA PRO A 314 -12.01 -24.66 22.69
C PRO A 314 -11.21 -25.06 21.45
N GLU A 315 -10.68 -24.11 20.69
CA GLU A 315 -9.85 -24.40 19.52
C GLU A 315 -8.64 -25.25 19.90
N LEU A 316 -7.97 -24.92 21.00
CA LEU A 316 -6.83 -25.71 21.52
C LEU A 316 -7.26 -27.07 22.06
N ASP A 317 -8.40 -27.14 22.75
CA ASP A 317 -8.91 -28.37 23.35
C ASP A 317 -9.28 -29.42 22.28
N TYR A 318 -9.90 -28.97 21.18
CA TYR A 318 -10.37 -29.84 20.10
C TYR A 318 -9.36 -30.05 18.98
N THR A 319 -8.23 -29.34 18.97
CA THR A 319 -7.17 -29.64 18.01
C THR A 319 -6.38 -30.86 18.48
N GLU A 320 -6.39 -31.94 17.70
CA GLU A 320 -5.70 -33.19 18.07
C GLU A 320 -4.18 -33.00 18.11
N ASN A 321 -3.63 -32.41 17.04
CA ASN A 321 -2.20 -32.18 16.88
C ASN A 321 -1.77 -30.88 17.54
N LYS A 322 -0.46 -30.76 17.79
CA LYS A 322 0.11 -29.44 18.10
C LYS A 322 0.01 -28.52 16.89
N ILE A 323 0.03 -27.22 17.14
CA ILE A 323 -0.20 -26.19 16.12
C ILE A 323 1.11 -25.44 15.86
N THR A 324 1.43 -25.24 14.59
CA THR A 324 2.40 -24.25 14.16
C THR A 324 1.64 -23.05 13.59
N PHE A 325 1.86 -21.86 14.16
CA PHE A 325 1.30 -20.62 13.65
C PHE A 325 2.31 -19.86 12.79
N ILE A 326 1.85 -19.33 11.66
CA ILE A 326 2.50 -18.29 10.88
C ILE A 326 1.59 -17.07 10.95
N VAL A 327 2.04 -16.00 11.59
CA VAL A 327 1.23 -14.81 11.84
C VAL A 327 1.75 -13.65 11.00
N ASN A 328 1.05 -13.36 9.92
CA ASN A 328 1.28 -12.21 9.04
C ASN A 328 0.38 -11.01 9.43
N GLY A 329 -0.79 -11.28 10.00
CA GLY A 329 -1.75 -10.30 10.54
C GLY A 329 -1.70 -10.18 12.07
N VAL A 330 -2.85 -10.32 12.73
CA VAL A 330 -3.00 -10.18 14.19
C VAL A 330 -3.50 -11.49 14.80
N LEU A 331 -2.74 -12.06 15.73
CA LEU A 331 -3.14 -13.20 16.55
C LEU A 331 -3.50 -12.71 17.97
N GLU A 332 -4.79 -12.64 18.30
CA GLU A 332 -5.27 -12.35 19.65
C GLU A 332 -5.47 -13.66 20.41
N VAL A 333 -4.69 -13.90 21.47
CA VAL A 333 -4.95 -14.99 22.39
C VAL A 333 -6.05 -14.56 23.36
N ALA A 334 -7.19 -15.24 23.33
CA ALA A 334 -8.30 -14.90 24.20
C ALA A 334 -7.90 -15.02 25.68
N ARG A 335 -8.37 -14.10 26.52
CA ARG A 335 -7.99 -14.01 27.94
C ARG A 335 -8.27 -15.29 28.75
N ASN A 336 -9.23 -16.10 28.31
CA ASN A 336 -9.61 -17.35 28.95
C ASN A 336 -8.77 -18.56 28.51
N VAL A 337 -7.80 -18.37 27.59
CA VAL A 337 -6.87 -19.43 27.20
C VAL A 337 -5.87 -19.67 28.34
N ASP A 338 -5.85 -20.89 28.85
CA ASP A 338 -4.88 -21.34 29.85
C ASP A 338 -3.46 -21.33 29.25
N PRO A 339 -2.51 -20.55 29.81
CA PRO A 339 -1.13 -20.50 29.32
C PRO A 339 -0.45 -21.86 29.25
N LYS A 340 -0.81 -22.82 30.11
CA LYS A 340 -0.25 -24.18 30.07
C LYS A 340 -0.76 -24.94 28.86
N VAL A 341 -2.07 -24.88 28.59
CA VAL A 341 -2.64 -25.53 27.40
C VAL A 341 -2.07 -24.90 26.14
N LEU A 342 -1.92 -23.57 26.11
CA LEU A 342 -1.24 -22.87 25.02
C LEU A 342 0.20 -23.37 24.84
N TYR A 343 0.98 -23.50 25.91
CA TYR A 343 2.36 -23.97 25.83
C TYR A 343 2.48 -25.40 25.30
N ASP A 344 1.56 -26.27 25.71
CA ASP A 344 1.55 -27.69 25.33
C ASP A 344 1.11 -27.89 23.87
N LYS A 345 0.12 -27.10 23.43
CA LYS A 345 -0.45 -27.18 22.07
C LYS A 345 0.31 -26.36 21.04
N LEU A 346 0.95 -25.27 21.41
CA LEU A 346 1.76 -24.46 20.50
C LEU A 346 3.12 -25.12 20.29
N GLU A 347 3.35 -25.62 19.08
CA GLU A 347 4.64 -26.19 18.70
C GLU A 347 5.63 -25.10 18.31
N ARG A 348 5.19 -24.17 17.45
CA ARG A 348 6.03 -23.12 16.89
C ARG A 348 5.18 -21.91 16.50
N LEU A 349 5.79 -20.73 16.62
CA LEU A 349 5.23 -19.45 16.20
C LEU A 349 6.24 -18.72 15.29
N ASP A 350 5.90 -18.54 14.03
CA ASP A 350 6.62 -17.65 13.12
C ASP A 350 5.83 -16.33 13.03
N LEU A 351 6.40 -15.25 13.55
CA LEU A 351 5.71 -13.98 13.76
C LEU A 351 6.25 -12.89 12.83
N ASN A 352 5.43 -12.47 11.87
CA ASN A 352 5.66 -11.34 10.97
C ASN A 352 4.76 -10.14 11.29
N GLY A 353 3.57 -10.38 11.86
CA GLY A 353 2.61 -9.36 12.28
C GLY A 353 2.62 -9.09 13.80
N VAL A 354 1.45 -9.11 14.42
CA VAL A 354 1.28 -8.83 15.86
C VAL A 354 0.65 -10.03 16.56
N ALA A 355 1.15 -10.38 17.75
CA ALA A 355 0.48 -11.33 18.62
C ALA A 355 0.20 -10.68 19.98
N THR A 356 -1.04 -10.79 20.47
CA THR A 356 -1.47 -10.15 21.71
C THR A 356 -2.01 -11.15 22.71
N GLY A 357 -1.82 -10.86 24.00
CA GLY A 357 -2.27 -11.72 25.09
C GLY A 357 -2.01 -11.10 26.46
N SER A 358 -2.34 -11.84 27.52
CA SER A 358 -1.90 -11.49 28.88
C SER A 358 -0.37 -11.64 29.02
N SER A 359 0.22 -11.04 30.04
CA SER A 359 1.66 -11.20 30.34
C SER A 359 2.14 -12.66 30.34
N GLU A 360 1.36 -13.59 30.91
CA GLU A 360 1.72 -15.02 30.95
C GLU A 360 1.62 -15.68 29.56
N GLN A 361 0.59 -15.35 28.79
CA GLN A 361 0.42 -15.86 27.41
C GLN A 361 1.53 -15.33 26.50
N CYS A 362 1.87 -14.04 26.60
CA CYS A 362 2.98 -13.43 25.88
C CYS A 362 4.32 -14.10 26.22
N GLY A 363 4.52 -14.48 27.49
CA GLY A 363 5.64 -15.31 27.92
C GLY A 363 5.70 -16.63 27.16
N VAL A 364 4.57 -17.35 27.06
CA VAL A 364 4.48 -18.60 26.30
C VAL A 364 4.79 -18.40 24.82
N LEU A 365 4.18 -17.40 24.18
CA LEU A 365 4.40 -17.08 22.76
C LEU A 365 5.89 -16.84 22.48
N GLN A 366 6.57 -16.08 23.33
CA GLN A 366 8.01 -15.80 23.20
C GLN A 366 8.87 -17.06 23.24
N THR A 367 8.52 -18.07 24.05
CA THR A 367 9.27 -19.33 24.12
C THR A 367 9.15 -20.20 22.87
N LYS A 368 8.11 -19.98 22.05
CA LYS A 368 7.81 -20.78 20.86
C LYS A 368 8.16 -20.06 19.55
N ILE A 369 8.78 -18.89 19.62
CA ILE A 369 9.21 -18.13 18.45
C ILE A 369 10.23 -18.92 17.63
N GLY A 370 9.91 -19.14 16.36
CA GLY A 370 10.83 -19.65 15.36
C GLY A 370 11.42 -18.54 14.49
N VAL A 371 10.60 -17.59 14.05
CA VAL A 371 10.97 -16.37 13.31
C VAL A 371 10.36 -15.17 14.00
N LYS A 372 11.14 -14.09 14.18
CA LYS A 372 10.69 -12.85 14.83
C LYS A 372 10.94 -11.64 13.94
N ASN A 373 9.95 -11.32 13.12
CA ASN A 373 9.90 -10.07 12.35
C ASN A 373 8.79 -9.12 12.86
N GLY A 374 7.86 -9.63 13.66
CA GLY A 374 6.75 -8.89 14.25
C GLY A 374 6.87 -8.59 15.75
N VAL A 375 5.76 -8.17 16.36
CA VAL A 375 5.70 -7.68 17.75
C VAL A 375 4.77 -8.53 18.60
N ILE A 376 5.15 -8.78 19.86
CA ILE A 376 4.27 -9.36 20.87
C ILE A 376 3.89 -8.25 21.85
N GLU A 377 2.59 -8.00 22.01
CA GLU A 377 2.07 -6.94 22.86
C GLU A 377 1.25 -7.52 24.01
N GLY A 378 1.49 -7.01 25.22
CA GLY A 378 0.68 -7.34 26.38
C GLY A 378 -0.56 -6.46 26.42
N ASN A 379 -1.73 -7.06 26.62
CA ASN A 379 -3.00 -6.33 26.78
C ASN A 379 -3.26 -5.91 28.24
N ASP A 380 -2.20 -5.69 29.02
CA ASP A 380 -2.28 -5.28 30.42
C ASP A 380 -2.36 -3.74 30.48
N GLU A 381 -3.61 -3.24 30.45
CA GLU A 381 -4.06 -1.85 30.68
C GLU A 381 -3.57 -0.76 29.68
N GLU A 382 -4.45 -0.39 28.73
CA GLU A 382 -4.43 0.97 28.16
C GLU A 382 -5.02 1.95 29.18
N ASN A 383 -4.18 2.85 29.68
CA ASN A 383 -4.59 4.01 30.46
C ASN A 383 -5.34 4.99 29.55
N GLU A 384 -6.66 5.09 29.70
CA GLU A 384 -7.39 6.29 29.30
C GLU A 384 -6.91 7.45 30.17
N ILE A 385 -6.12 8.36 29.59
CA ILE A 385 -5.80 9.63 30.24
C ILE A 385 -7.05 10.51 30.14
N GLU A 386 -7.79 10.63 31.25
CA GLU A 386 -8.80 11.67 31.43
C GLU A 386 -8.14 13.05 31.28
N ASP A 387 -8.55 13.80 30.25
CA ASP A 387 -8.19 15.20 30.01
C ASP A 387 -8.77 16.05 31.18
N THR A 388 -7.92 16.41 32.15
CA THR A 388 -8.32 17.24 33.30
C THR A 388 -8.69 18.68 32.90
N ASP A 389 -9.76 19.14 33.53
CA ASP A 389 -10.46 20.42 33.46
C ASP A 389 -9.61 21.72 33.39
N ILE A 390 -10.07 22.66 32.55
CA ILE A 390 -9.80 24.11 32.64
C ILE A 390 -11.17 24.82 32.67
N PRO A 391 -11.36 25.82 33.54
CA PRO A 391 -12.69 26.24 34.00
C PRO A 391 -13.56 26.86 32.90
N GLU A 392 -14.85 26.54 32.97
CA GLU A 392 -15.93 27.15 32.21
C GLU A 392 -15.94 28.69 32.40
N GLY A 393 -15.48 29.40 31.38
CA GLY A 393 -15.95 30.75 31.09
C GLY A 393 -16.93 30.71 29.92
N ASP A 394 -17.64 31.82 29.66
CA ASP A 394 -18.63 32.00 28.57
C ASP A 394 -18.07 31.82 27.13
N ASP A 395 -16.92 31.18 26.92
CA ASP A 395 -16.36 30.97 25.59
C ASP A 395 -17.16 29.91 24.80
N SER A 396 -17.33 30.13 23.49
CA SER A 396 -18.01 29.18 22.59
C SER A 396 -17.02 28.16 22.02
N TYR A 397 -17.46 26.92 21.82
CA TYR A 397 -16.60 25.82 21.37
C TYR A 397 -17.04 25.25 20.02
N ILE A 398 -16.09 25.03 19.12
CA ILE A 398 -16.27 24.23 17.90
C ILE A 398 -15.28 23.06 17.98
N SER A 399 -15.78 21.82 18.01
CA SER A 399 -14.88 20.67 18.19
C SER A 399 -15.33 19.36 17.56
N ASN A 400 -14.38 18.43 17.40
CA ASN A 400 -14.58 17.05 16.97
C ASN A 400 -15.20 16.94 15.57
N VAL A 401 -14.63 17.66 14.61
CA VAL A 401 -15.09 17.67 13.21
C VAL A 401 -13.95 17.23 12.29
N ALA A 402 -14.24 16.37 11.31
CA ALA A 402 -13.26 15.94 10.33
C ALA A 402 -12.81 17.10 9.42
N HIS A 403 -13.76 17.91 8.93
CA HIS A 403 -13.49 19.08 8.12
C HIS A 403 -14.35 20.25 8.61
N LEU A 404 -13.71 21.31 9.09
CA LEU A 404 -14.37 22.58 9.43
C LEU A 404 -13.96 23.66 8.42
N LYS A 405 -14.92 24.21 7.69
CA LYS A 405 -14.74 25.40 6.84
C LYS A 405 -15.48 26.59 7.47
N LEU A 406 -14.78 27.72 7.64
CA LEU A 406 -15.32 28.96 8.23
C LEU A 406 -15.46 30.08 7.20
#